data_AF-A0A7Y2HZ67-F1
#
_entry.id   AF-A0A7Y2HZ67-F1
#
_cell.length_a   1.000
_cell.length_b   1.000
_cell.length_c   1.000
_cell.angle_alpha   90.00
_cell.angle_beta   90.00
_cell.angle_gamma   90.00
#
_symmetry.space_group_name_H-M   'P 1'
#
loop_
_entity.id
_entity.type
_entity.pdbx_description
1 polymer ?
#
loop_
_entity_poly.entity_id
_entity_poly.type
_entity_poly.pdbx_seq_one_letter_code
_entity_poly.pdbx_strand_id
1 'polypeptide(L)'
;MPTKEIHELRERAKELRCLYRLHEIVSQRGQPPAHTFLEVLEVIPEGWQRPESTGARIEYFGRHYVGPGFSSTGETIAAPIRLDGTEVGRVEVSDASIVDDEATTFLDEEKELLRNIAHRLGEYLEWKHTELLGERSTTAGVHWRWREGYAEAMAAALDAERFGVSGVYLGGSTEGGNAGPGSDIDLIVMCDGSEAQREQLRHWFEGWSLCLAELALQQTGYGFPGGILNVQWMTEAPDLRHRPDLRVLKLGGQDTAVPTAGT
;
A
#
# COMPACT_ATOMS: atom_id res chain seq x y z
N MET A 1 35.03 -20.28 -26.78
CA MET A 1 35.41 -19.88 -25.41
C MET A 1 35.11 -18.41 -25.09
N PRO A 2 35.51 -17.38 -25.87
CA PRO A 2 35.26 -15.97 -25.49
C PRO A 2 33.78 -15.54 -25.50
N THR A 3 32.92 -16.20 -26.28
CA THR A 3 31.50 -15.83 -26.41
C THR A 3 30.66 -16.16 -25.16
N LYS A 4 31.05 -17.19 -24.40
CA LYS A 4 30.32 -17.61 -23.18
C LYS A 4 30.58 -16.65 -22.03
N GLU A 5 31.83 -16.27 -21.81
CA GLU A 5 32.24 -15.28 -20.80
C GLU A 5 31.59 -13.91 -21.05
N ILE A 6 31.53 -13.47 -22.32
CA ILE A 6 30.86 -12.22 -22.69
C ILE A 6 29.34 -12.29 -22.42
N HIS A 7 28.71 -13.43 -22.65
CA HIS A 7 27.29 -13.62 -22.36
C HIS A 7 27.01 -13.58 -20.84
N GLU A 8 27.76 -14.35 -20.05
CA GLU A 8 27.64 -14.36 -18.58
C GLU A 8 27.83 -12.96 -17.97
N LEU A 9 28.80 -12.18 -18.48
CA LEU A 9 29.01 -10.79 -18.08
C LEU A 9 27.83 -9.88 -18.45
N ARG A 10 27.20 -10.10 -19.62
CA ARG A 10 26.03 -9.31 -20.04
C ARG A 10 24.82 -9.60 -19.17
N GLU A 11 24.56 -10.87 -18.85
CA GLU A 11 23.45 -11.25 -17.98
C GLU A 11 23.65 -10.70 -16.56
N ARG A 12 24.87 -10.80 -16.01
CA ARG A 12 25.17 -10.19 -14.71
C ARG A 12 25.04 -8.66 -14.71
N ALA A 13 25.36 -8.02 -15.83
CA ALA A 13 25.16 -6.58 -15.98
C ALA A 13 23.66 -6.21 -16.04
N LYS A 14 22.79 -7.06 -16.60
CA LYS A 14 21.32 -6.86 -16.55
C LYS A 14 20.82 -6.96 -15.12
N GLU A 15 21.19 -8.03 -14.40
CA GLU A 15 20.81 -8.26 -13.01
C GLU A 15 21.17 -7.05 -12.13
N LEU A 16 22.41 -6.56 -12.23
CA LEU A 16 22.88 -5.40 -11.47
C LEU A 16 22.12 -4.12 -11.81
N ARG A 17 21.79 -3.89 -13.09
CA ARG A 17 20.98 -2.72 -13.50
C ARG A 17 19.56 -2.81 -12.95
N CYS A 18 18.93 -3.98 -13.00
CA CYS A 18 17.61 -4.21 -12.44
C CYS A 18 17.60 -3.91 -10.93
N LEU A 19 18.56 -4.45 -10.18
CA LEU A 19 18.66 -4.22 -8.73
C LEU A 19 18.96 -2.76 -8.38
N TYR A 20 19.81 -2.09 -9.17
CA TYR A 20 20.11 -0.67 -8.98
C TYR A 20 18.87 0.20 -9.20
N ARG A 21 18.15 -0.02 -10.29
CA ARG A 21 16.94 0.74 -10.62
C ARG A 21 15.82 0.48 -9.61
N LEU A 22 15.67 -0.77 -9.17
CA LEU A 22 14.79 -1.11 -8.06
C LEU A 22 15.15 -0.31 -6.79
N HIS A 23 16.45 -0.26 -6.44
CA HIS A 23 16.91 0.51 -5.29
C HIS A 23 16.60 2.00 -5.41
N GLU A 24 16.76 2.61 -6.59
CA GLU A 24 16.38 4.00 -6.84
C GLU A 24 14.89 4.23 -6.57
N ILE A 25 14.03 3.33 -7.06
CA ILE A 25 12.57 3.42 -6.93
C ILE A 25 12.15 3.28 -5.47
N VAL A 26 12.59 2.23 -4.77
CA VAL A 26 12.19 2.00 -3.37
C VAL A 26 12.81 3.01 -2.39
N SER A 27 13.85 3.74 -2.81
CA SER A 27 14.42 4.83 -2.01
C SER A 27 13.61 6.13 -2.08
N GLN A 28 12.61 6.22 -2.97
CA GLN A 28 11.77 7.41 -3.09
C GLN A 28 10.77 7.48 -1.92
N ARG A 29 11.06 8.36 -0.96
CA ARG A 29 10.36 8.39 0.33
C ARG A 29 8.94 8.97 0.27
N GLY A 30 8.58 9.74 -0.75
CA GLY A 30 7.30 10.48 -0.78
C GLY A 30 6.10 9.73 -1.37
N GLN A 31 6.30 8.57 -2.00
CA GLN A 31 5.23 7.90 -2.75
C GLN A 31 4.54 6.81 -1.93
N PRO A 32 3.23 6.55 -2.16
CA PRO A 32 2.55 5.42 -1.57
C PRO A 32 3.01 4.10 -2.22
N PRO A 33 2.98 2.96 -1.49
CA PRO A 33 3.47 1.67 -1.99
C PRO A 33 2.91 1.26 -3.35
N ALA A 34 1.63 1.56 -3.62
CA ALA A 34 0.99 1.28 -4.90
C ALA A 34 1.73 1.88 -6.11
N HIS A 35 2.20 3.13 -6.00
CA HIS A 35 2.96 3.77 -7.09
C HIS A 35 4.35 3.14 -7.22
N THR A 36 5.04 2.91 -6.10
CA THR A 36 6.34 2.24 -6.07
C THR A 36 6.26 0.84 -6.70
N PHE A 37 5.19 0.08 -6.44
CA PHE A 37 5.00 -1.25 -7.03
C PHE A 37 4.87 -1.18 -8.55
N LEU A 38 4.09 -0.25 -9.08
CA LEU A 38 3.96 -0.08 -10.53
C LEU A 38 5.31 0.30 -11.17
N GLU A 39 6.06 1.23 -10.58
CA GLU A 39 7.41 1.57 -11.06
C GLU A 39 8.36 0.37 -11.01
N VAL A 40 8.31 -0.44 -9.96
CA VAL A 40 9.11 -1.67 -9.84
C VAL A 40 8.75 -2.68 -10.93
N LEU A 41 7.45 -2.86 -11.19
CA LEU A 41 6.95 -3.83 -12.17
C LEU A 41 7.39 -3.54 -13.61
N GLU A 42 7.62 -2.27 -13.95
CA GLU A 42 8.17 -1.86 -15.25
C GLU A 42 9.64 -2.28 -15.44
N VAL A 43 10.39 -2.44 -14.34
CA VAL A 43 11.85 -2.67 -14.39
C VAL A 43 12.19 -4.16 -14.37
N ILE A 44 11.35 -4.99 -13.75
CA ILE A 44 11.61 -6.42 -13.56
C ILE A 44 11.95 -7.14 -14.88
N PRO A 45 11.20 -6.95 -16.00
CA PRO A 45 11.48 -7.68 -17.24
C PRO A 45 12.92 -7.51 -17.76
N GLU A 46 13.54 -6.34 -17.58
CA GLU A 46 14.90 -6.06 -18.04
C GLU A 46 15.99 -6.90 -17.35
N GLY A 47 15.67 -7.45 -16.18
CA GLY A 47 16.55 -8.33 -15.41
C GLY A 47 16.57 -9.78 -15.87
N TRP A 48 15.64 -10.19 -16.74
CA TRP A 48 15.48 -11.59 -17.17
C TRP A 48 16.21 -11.89 -18.48
N GLN A 49 16.35 -13.20 -18.78
CA GLN A 49 17.01 -13.64 -20.01
C GLN A 49 16.26 -13.16 -21.26
N ARG A 50 14.91 -13.13 -21.20
CA ARG A 50 13.99 -12.77 -22.29
C ARG A 50 13.04 -11.62 -21.90
N PRO A 51 13.54 -10.37 -21.80
CA PRO A 51 12.72 -9.24 -21.36
C PRO A 51 11.44 -9.03 -22.16
N GLU A 52 11.44 -9.35 -23.46
CA GLU A 52 10.32 -9.10 -24.37
C GLU A 52 9.11 -9.99 -24.12
N SER A 53 9.31 -11.18 -23.53
CA SER A 53 8.25 -12.12 -23.15
C SER A 53 8.03 -12.20 -21.64
N THR A 54 8.80 -11.43 -20.86
CA THR A 54 8.73 -11.40 -19.40
C THR A 54 7.75 -10.32 -18.95
N GLY A 55 6.89 -10.69 -18.00
CA GLY A 55 6.02 -9.75 -17.30
C GLY A 55 5.97 -10.07 -15.82
N ALA A 56 5.51 -9.11 -15.02
CA ALA A 56 5.50 -9.25 -13.57
C ALA A 56 4.19 -8.80 -12.91
N ARG A 57 3.91 -9.32 -11.73
CA ARG A 57 2.80 -8.95 -10.87
C ARG A 57 3.22 -8.92 -9.41
N ILE A 58 2.68 -7.98 -8.64
CA ILE A 58 2.79 -7.97 -7.17
C ILE A 58 1.39 -8.20 -6.59
N GLU A 59 1.26 -9.18 -5.70
CA GLU A 59 0.14 -9.27 -4.78
C GLU A 59 0.56 -8.71 -3.42
N TYR A 60 -0.25 -7.83 -2.84
CA TYR A 60 -0.02 -7.26 -1.52
C TYR A 60 -1.36 -7.07 -0.79
N PHE A 61 -1.54 -7.76 0.35
CA PHE A 61 -2.81 -7.82 1.09
C PHE A 61 -4.05 -8.06 0.19
N GLY A 62 -3.95 -9.02 -0.74
CA GLY A 62 -5.02 -9.39 -1.67
C GLY A 62 -5.26 -8.40 -2.82
N ARG A 63 -4.58 -7.24 -2.84
CA ARG A 63 -4.58 -6.33 -3.99
C ARG A 63 -3.52 -6.77 -5.00
N HIS A 64 -3.88 -6.69 -6.28
CA HIS A 64 -3.02 -7.09 -7.38
C HIS A 64 -2.56 -5.86 -8.16
N TYR A 65 -1.26 -5.74 -8.37
CA TYR A 65 -0.62 -4.74 -9.20
C TYR A 65 0.05 -5.46 -10.36
N VAL A 66 -0.34 -5.13 -11.59
CA VAL A 66 0.06 -5.88 -12.78
C VAL A 66 0.91 -4.96 -13.66
N GLY A 67 2.13 -5.40 -13.95
CA GLY A 67 3.03 -4.73 -14.87
C GLY A 67 2.75 -5.09 -16.33
N PRO A 68 3.46 -4.44 -17.27
CA PRO A 68 3.36 -4.78 -18.68
C PRO A 68 3.80 -6.23 -18.93
N GLY A 69 3.15 -6.88 -19.90
CA GLY A 69 3.55 -8.21 -20.38
C GLY A 69 3.19 -9.39 -19.47
N PHE A 70 2.59 -9.17 -18.29
CA PHE A 70 2.23 -10.27 -17.40
C PHE A 70 1.14 -11.16 -18.01
N SER A 71 1.36 -12.48 -17.98
CA SER A 71 0.42 -13.47 -18.47
C SER A 71 0.13 -14.51 -17.40
N SER A 72 -1.15 -14.75 -17.11
CA SER A 72 -1.59 -15.81 -16.19
C SER A 72 -1.60 -17.21 -16.83
N THR A 73 -1.24 -17.32 -18.11
CA THR A 73 -1.23 -18.60 -18.85
C THR A 73 0.17 -19.06 -19.23
N GLY A 74 1.20 -18.23 -19.03
CA GLY A 74 2.61 -18.63 -19.21
C GLY A 74 3.17 -19.29 -17.95
N GLU A 75 4.39 -19.83 -18.04
CA GLU A 75 5.09 -20.36 -16.88
C GLU A 75 5.41 -19.22 -15.89
N THR A 76 5.24 -19.48 -14.60
CA THR A 76 5.43 -18.47 -13.55
C THR A 76 6.37 -18.93 -12.46
N ILE A 77 7.19 -18.01 -11.95
CA ILE A 77 7.88 -18.14 -10.67
C ILE A 77 7.41 -17.05 -9.71
N ALA A 78 7.41 -17.37 -8.41
CA ALA A 78 6.96 -16.47 -7.36
C ALA A 78 7.95 -16.44 -6.20
N ALA A 79 8.05 -15.29 -5.53
CA ALA A 79 8.78 -15.15 -4.27
C ALA A 79 7.93 -14.38 -3.24
N PRO A 80 7.87 -14.84 -1.97
CA PRO A 80 7.06 -14.21 -0.94
C PRO A 80 7.69 -12.88 -0.50
N ILE A 81 6.85 -11.86 -0.35
CA ILE A 81 7.19 -10.59 0.29
C ILE A 81 6.85 -10.73 1.77
N ARG A 82 7.85 -10.49 2.64
CA ARG A 82 7.72 -10.67 4.09
C ARG A 82 7.95 -9.38 4.85
N LEU A 83 7.14 -9.17 5.88
CA LEU A 83 7.27 -8.13 6.91
C LEU A 83 7.46 -8.80 8.26
N ASP A 84 8.58 -8.54 8.95
CA ASP A 84 8.91 -9.18 10.25
C ASP A 84 8.76 -10.71 10.21
N GLY A 85 9.09 -11.33 9.06
CA GLY A 85 8.97 -12.77 8.81
C GLY A 85 7.57 -13.26 8.41
N THR A 86 6.53 -12.43 8.52
CA THR A 86 5.16 -12.73 8.10
C THR A 86 5.00 -12.47 6.60
N GLU A 87 4.45 -13.42 5.85
CA GLU A 87 4.15 -13.24 4.43
C GLU A 87 2.93 -12.33 4.25
N VAL A 88 3.12 -11.21 3.56
CA VAL A 88 2.06 -10.18 3.33
C VAL A 88 1.67 -10.06 1.86
N GLY A 89 2.32 -10.81 1.01
CA GLY A 89 2.19 -10.74 -0.43
C GLY A 89 3.26 -11.56 -1.13
N ARG A 90 3.32 -11.42 -2.45
CA ARG A 90 4.34 -12.06 -3.29
C ARG A 90 4.57 -11.26 -4.56
N VAL A 91 5.78 -11.37 -5.10
CA VAL A 91 6.11 -10.93 -6.46
C VAL A 91 6.16 -12.16 -7.35
N GLU A 92 5.55 -12.04 -8.51
CA GLU A 92 5.42 -13.09 -9.52
C GLU A 92 5.98 -12.59 -10.84
N VAL A 93 6.69 -13.47 -11.55
CA VAL A 93 7.19 -13.23 -12.89
C VAL A 93 6.66 -14.34 -13.80
N SER A 94 6.09 -13.94 -14.93
CA SER A 94 5.63 -14.82 -15.99
C SER A 94 6.52 -14.69 -17.21
N ASP A 95 6.79 -15.80 -17.90
CA ASP A 95 7.40 -15.79 -19.23
C ASP A 95 6.46 -16.48 -20.22
N ALA A 96 5.89 -15.70 -21.14
CA ALA A 96 4.94 -16.20 -22.13
C ALA A 96 5.59 -17.06 -23.22
N SER A 97 6.92 -17.06 -23.33
CA SER A 97 7.67 -17.86 -24.31
C SER A 97 8.00 -19.27 -23.81
N ILE A 98 7.88 -19.53 -22.49
CA ILE A 98 8.05 -20.86 -21.93
C ILE A 98 6.75 -21.64 -22.12
N VAL A 99 6.84 -22.74 -22.86
CA VAL A 99 5.74 -23.68 -23.11
C VAL A 99 6.11 -25.02 -22.49
N ASP A 100 5.11 -25.70 -21.91
CA ASP A 100 5.18 -26.91 -21.04
C ASP A 100 5.82 -28.17 -21.67
N ASP A 101 6.50 -28.07 -22.82
CA ASP A 101 7.00 -29.19 -23.64
C ASP A 101 8.48 -29.07 -24.06
N GLU A 102 9.23 -28.05 -23.62
CA GLU A 102 10.67 -27.90 -23.94
C GLU A 102 11.57 -27.59 -22.72
N ALA A 103 12.86 -27.91 -22.85
CA ALA A 103 13.94 -27.76 -21.87
C ALA A 103 14.26 -26.31 -21.43
N THR A 104 13.33 -25.37 -21.60
CA THR A 104 13.49 -23.95 -21.34
C THR A 104 12.74 -23.60 -20.07
N THR A 105 13.44 -23.50 -18.94
CA THR A 105 12.88 -23.11 -17.64
C THR A 105 13.51 -21.83 -17.14
N PHE A 106 12.92 -21.20 -16.12
CA PHE A 106 13.61 -20.15 -15.37
C PHE A 106 14.91 -20.68 -14.77
N LEU A 107 15.98 -19.88 -14.90
CA LEU A 107 17.29 -20.17 -14.35
C LEU A 107 17.30 -20.03 -12.82
N ASP A 108 18.25 -20.68 -12.15
CA ASP A 108 18.38 -20.55 -10.70
C ASP A 108 18.79 -19.13 -10.29
N GLU A 109 19.57 -18.45 -11.15
CA GLU A 109 19.91 -17.04 -11.02
C GLU A 109 18.68 -16.13 -11.14
N GLU A 110 17.71 -16.44 -12.01
CA GLU A 110 16.46 -15.67 -12.14
C GLU A 110 15.58 -15.85 -10.89
N LYS A 111 15.53 -17.07 -10.35
CA LYS A 111 14.85 -17.33 -9.06
C LYS A 111 15.55 -16.59 -7.91
N GLU A 112 16.87 -16.49 -7.92
CA GLU A 112 17.65 -15.73 -6.94
C GLU A 112 17.37 -14.22 -7.05
N LEU A 113 17.37 -13.68 -8.27
CA LEU A 113 17.04 -12.29 -8.54
C LEU A 113 15.63 -11.95 -8.04
N LEU A 114 14.64 -12.81 -8.31
CA LEU A 114 13.27 -12.62 -7.82
C LEU A 114 13.20 -12.60 -6.29
N ARG A 115 13.93 -13.51 -5.62
CA ARG A 115 14.02 -13.55 -4.16
C ARG A 115 14.67 -12.28 -3.59
N ASN A 116 15.71 -11.77 -4.23
CA ASN A 116 16.35 -10.50 -3.86
C ASN A 116 15.40 -9.30 -4.02
N ILE A 117 14.61 -9.28 -5.10
CA ILE A 117 13.58 -8.26 -5.33
C ILE A 117 12.51 -8.33 -4.23
N ALA A 118 11.99 -9.52 -3.93
CA ALA A 118 10.99 -9.73 -2.89
C ALA A 118 11.49 -9.28 -1.50
N HIS A 119 12.76 -9.58 -1.18
CA HIS A 119 13.38 -9.17 0.07
C HIS A 119 13.47 -7.66 0.19
N ARG A 120 13.94 -6.96 -0.85
CA ARG A 120 14.04 -5.49 -0.87
C ARG A 120 12.68 -4.80 -0.81
N LEU A 121 11.66 -5.38 -1.44
CA LEU A 121 10.28 -4.93 -1.29
C LEU A 121 9.78 -5.10 0.15
N GLY A 122 10.16 -6.19 0.81
CA GLY A 122 9.93 -6.41 2.25
C GLY A 122 10.57 -5.30 3.10
N GLU A 123 11.87 -5.05 2.95
CA GLU A 123 12.59 -3.99 3.68
C GLU A 123 11.97 -2.60 3.43
N TYR A 124 11.60 -2.30 2.18
CA TYR A 124 10.90 -1.07 1.83
C TYR A 124 9.55 -0.96 2.55
N LEU A 125 8.76 -2.03 2.57
CA LEU A 125 7.47 -2.04 3.24
C LEU A 125 7.62 -2.00 4.76
N GLU A 126 8.66 -2.59 5.34
CA GLU A 126 8.99 -2.46 6.76
C GLU A 126 9.33 -1.01 7.10
N TRP A 127 10.16 -0.36 6.28
CA TRP A 127 10.46 1.05 6.42
C TRP A 127 9.20 1.90 6.26
N LYS A 128 8.34 1.64 5.26
CA LYS A 128 7.07 2.35 5.07
C LYS A 128 6.10 2.15 6.22
N HIS A 129 6.02 0.93 6.75
CA HIS A 129 5.22 0.62 7.92
C HIS A 129 5.76 1.37 9.13
N THR A 130 7.08 1.37 9.33
CA THR A 130 7.75 2.14 10.39
C THR A 130 7.62 3.66 10.17
N GLU A 131 7.56 4.15 8.94
CA GLU A 131 7.31 5.57 8.66
C GLU A 131 5.88 5.94 9.02
N LEU A 132 4.90 5.14 8.58
CA LEU A 132 3.48 5.32 8.87
C LEU A 132 3.16 5.17 10.36
N LEU A 133 3.78 4.21 11.03
CA LEU A 133 3.61 3.97 12.46
C LEU A 133 4.41 4.97 13.32
N GLY A 134 5.21 5.84 12.70
CA GLY A 134 6.35 6.45 13.36
C GLY A 134 7.39 5.37 13.69
N GLU A 135 8.66 5.75 13.77
CA GLU A 135 9.73 4.83 14.17
C GLU A 135 9.28 3.92 15.33
N ARG A 136 9.94 2.79 15.58
CA ARG A 136 10.02 2.22 16.95
C ARG A 136 10.70 3.25 17.86
N SER A 137 10.08 4.41 17.99
CA SER A 137 10.57 5.59 18.61
C SER A 137 10.35 5.31 20.07
N THR A 138 11.46 5.08 20.73
CA THR A 138 11.68 5.29 22.15
C THR A 138 11.36 6.73 22.59
N THR A 139 10.44 7.42 21.91
CA THR A 139 9.91 8.74 22.20
C THR A 139 8.39 8.65 22.09
N ALA A 140 7.73 8.64 23.23
CA ALA A 140 6.28 8.62 23.43
C ALA A 140 5.53 9.86 22.87
N GLY A 141 5.80 10.30 21.64
CA GLY A 141 5.56 11.68 21.24
C GLY A 141 4.63 11.93 20.04
N VAL A 142 4.37 10.97 19.15
CA VAL A 142 3.67 11.29 17.89
C VAL A 142 2.57 10.30 17.51
N HIS A 143 1.68 10.06 18.47
CA HIS A 143 0.52 9.18 18.33
C HIS A 143 -0.50 9.64 17.28
N TRP A 144 -0.47 10.92 16.88
CA TRP A 144 -1.39 11.47 15.88
C TRP A 144 -1.02 11.05 14.45
N ARG A 145 0.26 10.89 14.11
CA ARG A 145 0.69 10.60 12.72
C ARG A 145 0.17 9.26 12.21
N TRP A 146 0.29 8.21 13.03
CA TRP A 146 -0.21 6.91 12.61
C TRP A 146 -1.74 6.89 12.53
N ARG A 147 -2.42 7.55 13.48
CA ARG A 147 -3.89 7.69 13.47
C ARG A 147 -4.36 8.42 12.22
N GLU A 148 -3.67 9.49 11.85
CA GLU A 148 -3.88 10.23 10.61
C GLU A 148 -3.67 9.35 9.39
N GLY A 149 -2.54 8.63 9.31
CA GLY A 149 -2.24 7.73 8.20
C GLY A 149 -3.30 6.63 8.01
N TYR A 150 -3.82 6.05 9.10
CA TYR A 150 -4.91 5.08 9.01
C TYR A 150 -6.25 5.74 8.66
N ALA A 151 -6.53 6.96 9.14
CA ALA A 151 -7.72 7.70 8.71
C ALA A 151 -7.72 7.93 7.19
N GLU A 152 -6.58 8.34 6.64
CA GLU A 152 -6.40 8.53 5.19
C GLU A 152 -6.51 7.21 4.42
N ALA A 153 -5.89 6.14 4.92
CA ALA A 153 -5.98 4.81 4.30
C ALA A 153 -7.41 4.27 4.30
N MET A 154 -8.17 4.46 5.38
CA MET A 154 -9.58 4.11 5.45
C MET A 154 -10.39 4.90 4.42
N ALA A 155 -10.26 6.23 4.39
CA ALA A 155 -10.97 7.07 3.43
C ALA A 155 -10.67 6.67 1.97
N ALA A 156 -9.40 6.37 1.66
CA ALA A 156 -8.98 5.93 0.34
C ALA A 156 -9.48 4.53 -0.04
N ALA A 157 -9.68 3.64 0.93
CA ALA A 157 -10.20 2.28 0.72
C ALA A 157 -11.74 2.21 0.71
N LEU A 158 -12.42 3.28 1.12
CA LEU A 158 -13.88 3.35 1.20
C LEU A 158 -14.50 3.39 -0.21
N ASP A 159 -15.45 2.48 -0.46
CA ASP A 159 -16.28 2.49 -1.66
C ASP A 159 -17.44 3.49 -1.47
N ALA A 160 -17.13 4.76 -1.75
CA ALA A 160 -18.03 5.88 -1.50
C ALA A 160 -19.36 5.75 -2.27
N GLU A 161 -19.32 5.26 -3.51
CA GLU A 161 -20.52 5.07 -4.33
C GLU A 161 -21.40 3.98 -3.76
N ARG A 162 -20.83 2.81 -3.43
CA ARG A 162 -21.60 1.70 -2.83
C ARG A 162 -22.26 2.09 -1.52
N PHE A 163 -21.56 2.82 -0.66
CA PHE A 163 -22.08 3.20 0.67
C PHE A 163 -22.89 4.51 0.68
N GLY A 164 -22.95 5.24 -0.44
CA GLY A 164 -23.61 6.55 -0.50
C GLY A 164 -22.91 7.61 0.35
N VAL A 165 -21.58 7.57 0.42
CA VAL A 165 -20.78 8.53 1.20
C VAL A 165 -20.36 9.70 0.32
N SER A 166 -20.73 10.91 0.74
CA SER A 166 -20.41 12.15 0.02
C SER A 166 -19.21 12.90 0.63
N GLY A 167 -18.78 12.53 1.84
CA GLY A 167 -17.62 13.15 2.48
C GLY A 167 -17.18 12.42 3.75
N VAL A 168 -15.87 12.44 4.00
CA VAL A 168 -15.26 11.99 5.25
C VAL A 168 -14.30 13.07 5.73
N TYR A 169 -14.38 13.40 7.02
CA TYR A 169 -13.54 14.41 7.65
C TYR A 169 -12.84 13.82 8.88
N LEU A 170 -11.56 14.12 9.01
CA LEU A 170 -10.76 13.86 10.20
C LEU A 170 -10.85 15.04 11.15
N GLY A 171 -10.96 14.77 12.44
CA GLY A 171 -10.99 15.83 13.45
C GLY A 171 -10.26 15.48 14.74
N GLY A 172 -10.56 16.28 15.76
CA GLY A 172 -10.14 16.03 17.13
C GLY A 172 -8.62 16.07 17.34
N SER A 173 -8.14 15.26 18.28
CA SER A 173 -6.72 15.28 18.68
C SER A 173 -5.77 14.77 17.59
N THR A 174 -6.28 13.97 16.65
CA THR A 174 -5.52 13.46 15.51
C THR A 174 -5.25 14.58 14.50
N GLU A 175 -6.28 15.32 14.07
CA GLU A 175 -6.12 16.48 13.18
C GLU A 175 -5.34 17.61 13.86
N GLY A 176 -5.55 17.83 15.15
CA GLY A 176 -4.84 18.85 15.92
C GLY A 176 -3.37 18.53 16.22
N GLY A 177 -2.85 17.39 15.75
CA GLY A 177 -1.45 16.99 15.93
C GLY A 177 -1.05 16.72 17.39
N ASN A 178 -2.01 16.42 18.26
CA ASN A 178 -1.82 16.32 19.71
C ASN A 178 -2.41 15.04 20.33
N ALA A 179 -2.78 14.05 19.51
CA ALA A 179 -3.24 12.75 20.00
C ALA A 179 -2.18 12.13 20.93
N GLY A 180 -2.66 11.50 22.00
CA GLY A 180 -1.86 10.78 22.98
C GLY A 180 -2.05 9.25 22.87
N PRO A 181 -1.41 8.49 23.77
CA PRO A 181 -1.52 7.02 23.81
C PRO A 181 -2.96 6.50 23.81
N GLY A 182 -3.85 7.16 24.56
CA GLY A 182 -5.26 6.81 24.75
C GLY A 182 -6.25 7.62 23.90
N SER A 183 -5.79 8.36 22.89
CA SER A 183 -6.69 9.09 21.98
C SER A 183 -7.39 8.14 21.01
N ASP A 184 -8.66 8.38 20.74
CA ASP A 184 -9.43 7.82 19.63
C ASP A 184 -9.15 8.57 18.31
N ILE A 185 -9.75 8.08 17.22
CA ILE A 185 -9.75 8.72 15.91
C ILE A 185 -11.16 9.26 15.65
N ASP A 186 -11.30 10.58 15.67
CA ASP A 186 -12.57 11.26 15.39
C ASP A 186 -12.79 11.38 13.88
N LEU A 187 -13.84 10.72 13.39
CA LEU A 187 -14.28 10.81 12.00
C LEU A 187 -15.69 11.39 11.93
N ILE A 188 -15.90 12.28 10.97
CA ILE A 188 -17.22 12.75 10.58
C ILE A 188 -17.51 12.22 9.18
N VAL A 189 -18.64 11.53 9.03
CA VAL A 189 -19.04 10.89 7.78
C VAL A 189 -20.36 11.46 7.31
N MET A 190 -20.37 11.96 6.07
CA MET A 190 -21.58 12.31 5.36
C MET A 190 -22.05 11.13 4.52
N CYS A 191 -23.26 10.66 4.80
CA CYS A 191 -23.86 9.53 4.12
C CYS A 191 -25.26 9.90 3.67
N ASP A 192 -25.43 10.07 2.36
CA ASP A 192 -26.69 10.33 1.68
C ASP A 192 -27.36 9.02 1.21
N GLY A 193 -26.73 7.88 1.48
CA GLY A 193 -27.23 6.54 1.18
C GLY A 193 -28.46 6.15 2.00
N SER A 194 -29.08 5.03 1.61
CA SER A 194 -30.18 4.41 2.35
C SER A 194 -29.78 3.97 3.75
N GLU A 195 -30.76 3.76 4.64
CA GLU A 195 -30.52 3.23 5.99
C GLU A 195 -29.76 1.90 5.96
N ALA A 196 -30.06 1.03 4.98
CA ALA A 196 -29.34 -0.22 4.77
C ALA A 196 -27.86 -0.01 4.37
N GLN A 197 -27.56 0.97 3.51
CA GLN A 197 -26.17 1.32 3.18
C GLN A 197 -25.43 1.89 4.39
N ARG A 198 -26.11 2.73 5.19
CA ARG A 198 -25.54 3.30 6.42
C ARG A 198 -25.23 2.23 7.46
N GLU A 199 -26.08 1.22 7.60
CA GLU A 199 -25.84 0.10 8.51
C GLU A 199 -24.66 -0.78 8.04
N GLN A 200 -24.57 -1.07 6.74
CA GLN A 200 -23.40 -1.78 6.20
C GLN A 200 -22.10 -0.99 6.40
N LEU A 201 -22.15 0.32 6.24
CA LEU A 201 -21.01 1.20 6.47
C LEU A 201 -20.61 1.25 7.95
N ARG A 202 -21.57 1.18 8.87
CA ARG A 202 -21.28 1.05 10.32
C ARG A 202 -20.49 -0.21 10.62
N HIS A 203 -20.90 -1.35 10.08
CA HIS A 203 -20.14 -2.60 10.26
C HIS A 203 -18.74 -2.53 9.65
N TRP A 204 -18.59 -1.83 8.52
CA TRP A 204 -17.29 -1.61 7.91
C TRP A 204 -16.37 -0.78 8.84
N PHE A 205 -16.86 0.34 9.38
CA PHE A 205 -16.11 1.14 10.36
C PHE A 205 -15.85 0.38 11.66
N GLU A 206 -16.80 -0.42 12.14
CA GLU A 206 -16.63 -1.26 13.32
C GLU A 206 -15.46 -2.26 13.14
N GLY A 207 -15.38 -2.91 11.96
CA GLY A 207 -14.26 -3.80 11.62
C GLY A 207 -12.91 -3.08 11.68
N TRP A 208 -12.80 -1.91 11.05
CA TRP A 208 -11.60 -1.07 11.14
C TRP A 208 -11.28 -0.64 12.58
N SER A 209 -12.30 -0.26 13.33
CA SER A 209 -12.19 0.21 14.71
C SER A 209 -11.60 -0.84 15.64
N LEU A 210 -12.01 -2.10 15.49
CA LEU A 210 -11.48 -3.22 16.25
C LEU A 210 -10.04 -3.58 15.84
N CYS A 211 -9.75 -3.61 14.53
CA CYS A 211 -8.38 -3.88 14.06
C CYS A 211 -7.38 -2.81 14.52
N LEU A 212 -7.76 -1.54 14.43
CA LEU A 212 -6.91 -0.42 14.87
C LEU A 212 -6.78 -0.35 16.40
N ALA A 213 -7.79 -0.79 17.16
CA ALA A 213 -7.71 -0.89 18.61
C ALA A 213 -6.61 -1.86 19.07
N GLU A 214 -6.44 -3.00 18.38
CA GLU A 214 -5.37 -3.95 18.68
C GLU A 214 -3.99 -3.38 18.33
N LEU A 215 -3.88 -2.68 17.19
CA LEU A 215 -2.64 -1.99 16.83
C LEU A 215 -2.28 -0.89 17.83
N ALA A 216 -3.27 -0.12 18.30
CA ALA A 216 -3.09 0.85 19.38
C ALA A 216 -2.58 0.20 20.66
N LEU A 217 -3.18 -0.91 21.08
CA LEU A 217 -2.76 -1.64 22.28
C LEU A 217 -1.29 -2.08 22.15
N GLN A 218 -0.90 -2.61 21.00
CA GLN A 218 0.49 -3.02 20.75
C GLN A 218 1.47 -1.84 20.73
N GLN A 219 1.07 -0.69 20.20
CA GLN A 219 1.93 0.49 20.09
C GLN A 219 2.02 1.31 21.38
N THR A 220 0.93 1.46 22.11
CA THR A 220 0.81 2.43 23.19
C THR A 220 0.57 1.79 24.55
N GLY A 221 0.16 0.52 24.59
CA GLY A 221 -0.29 -0.17 25.80
C GLY A 221 -1.70 0.22 26.27
N TYR A 222 -2.38 1.13 25.57
CA TYR A 222 -3.76 1.54 25.88
C TYR A 222 -4.75 0.70 25.06
N GLY A 223 -5.69 0.07 25.75
CA GLY A 223 -6.76 -0.70 25.13
C GLY A 223 -7.98 0.15 24.79
N PHE A 224 -8.65 -0.20 23.70
CA PHE A 224 -9.91 0.41 23.25
C PHE A 224 -10.98 -0.69 23.10
N PRO A 225 -11.59 -1.15 24.20
CA PRO A 225 -12.48 -2.33 24.20
C PRO A 225 -13.78 -2.14 23.38
N GLY A 226 -14.13 -0.90 23.03
CA GLY A 226 -15.24 -0.58 22.12
C GLY A 226 -14.79 -0.21 20.70
N GLY A 227 -13.51 -0.39 20.38
CA GLY A 227 -12.87 0.13 19.17
C GLY A 227 -12.32 1.55 19.35
N ILE A 228 -11.41 1.94 18.45
CA ILE A 228 -10.69 3.23 18.51
C ILE A 228 -11.33 4.34 17.66
N LEU A 229 -12.26 4.02 16.76
CA LEU A 229 -12.93 5.03 15.94
C LEU A 229 -14.13 5.63 16.67
N ASN A 230 -14.19 6.96 16.70
CA ASN A 230 -15.35 7.74 17.09
C ASN A 230 -16.01 8.33 15.84
N VAL A 231 -17.00 7.62 15.29
CA VAL A 231 -17.65 7.99 14.02
C VAL A 231 -18.94 8.77 14.28
N GLN A 232 -18.95 10.04 13.89
CA GLN A 232 -20.12 10.90 13.88
C GLN A 232 -20.70 11.00 12.46
N TRP A 233 -22.02 11.13 12.38
CA TRP A 233 -22.75 11.17 11.13
C TRP A 233 -23.38 12.53 10.91
N MET A 234 -23.22 13.09 9.70
CA MET A 234 -23.81 14.38 9.33
C MET A 234 -24.65 14.24 8.06
N THR A 235 -25.70 15.07 7.97
CA THR A 235 -26.60 15.17 6.81
C THR A 235 -26.28 16.37 5.92
N GLU A 236 -25.44 17.29 6.40
CA GLU A 236 -25.05 18.50 5.68
C GLU A 236 -23.53 18.67 5.76
N ALA A 237 -22.93 19.26 4.73
CA ALA A 237 -21.49 19.50 4.72
C ALA A 237 -21.09 20.56 5.76
N PRO A 238 -20.05 20.31 6.57
CA PRO A 238 -19.55 21.32 7.50
C PRO A 238 -18.94 22.51 6.74
N ASP A 239 -19.24 23.74 7.16
CA ASP A 239 -18.50 24.91 6.68
C ASP A 239 -17.11 24.92 7.32
N LEU A 240 -16.12 24.43 6.58
CA LEU A 240 -14.73 24.30 7.03
C LEU A 240 -14.09 25.63 7.46
N ARG A 241 -14.61 26.78 6.99
CA ARG A 241 -14.13 28.10 7.44
C ARG A 241 -14.44 28.35 8.91
N HIS A 242 -15.51 27.73 9.42
CA HIS A 242 -15.95 27.82 10.80
C HIS A 242 -15.59 26.56 11.61
N ARG A 243 -14.95 25.56 10.97
CA ARG A 243 -14.50 24.31 11.57
C ARG A 243 -13.05 24.00 11.15
N PRO A 244 -12.07 24.83 11.56
CA PRO A 244 -10.65 24.59 11.27
C PRO A 244 -10.10 23.34 11.98
N ASP A 245 -10.86 22.77 12.91
CA ASP A 245 -10.59 21.51 13.59
C ASP A 245 -10.92 20.27 12.73
N LEU A 246 -11.43 20.47 11.51
CA LEU A 246 -11.76 19.40 10.57
C LEU A 246 -10.97 19.50 9.28
N ARG A 247 -10.48 18.36 8.81
CA ARG A 247 -9.83 18.21 7.51
C ARG A 247 -10.57 17.20 6.65
N VAL A 248 -10.80 17.56 5.38
CA VAL A 248 -11.38 16.65 4.41
C VAL A 248 -10.38 15.54 4.04
N LEU A 249 -10.83 14.30 4.07
CA LEU A 249 -10.05 13.14 3.62
C LEU A 249 -10.42 12.78 2.18
N LYS A 250 -9.43 12.33 1.41
CA LYS A 250 -9.63 11.92 0.01
C LYS A 250 -10.29 10.54 -0.05
N LEU A 251 -11.42 10.45 -0.73
CA LEU A 251 -12.15 9.19 -0.95
C LEU A 251 -11.56 8.41 -2.12
N GLY A 252 -11.65 7.07 -2.05
CA GLY A 252 -11.33 6.18 -3.16
C GLY A 252 -12.22 6.45 -4.38
N GLY A 253 -11.63 6.51 -5.58
CA GLY A 253 -12.38 6.65 -6.84
C GLY A 253 -12.70 8.08 -7.30
N GLN A 254 -12.27 9.13 -6.59
CA GLN A 254 -12.36 10.51 -7.09
C GLN A 254 -11.00 11.03 -7.58
N ASP A 255 -10.92 11.32 -8.89
CA ASP A 255 -9.82 12.08 -9.48
C ASP A 255 -9.79 13.49 -8.90
N THR A 256 -8.59 13.95 -8.55
CA THR A 256 -8.33 15.25 -7.94
C THR A 256 -8.62 16.38 -8.91
N ALA A 257 -9.86 16.88 -8.93
CA ALA A 257 -10.13 18.25 -9.32
C ALA A 257 -10.03 19.13 -8.07
N VAL A 258 -8.86 19.76 -7.90
CA VAL A 258 -8.72 20.89 -6.98
C VAL A 258 -9.72 21.95 -7.43
N PRO A 259 -10.62 22.47 -6.56
CA PRO A 259 -11.46 23.60 -6.94
C PRO A 259 -10.54 24.79 -7.16
N THR A 260 -10.42 25.24 -8.41
CA THR A 260 -9.87 26.55 -8.70
C THR A 260 -10.71 27.58 -7.95
N ALA A 261 -10.10 28.22 -6.95
CA ALA A 261 -10.65 29.41 -6.33
C ALA A 261 -10.88 30.43 -7.45
N GLY A 262 -12.16 30.68 -7.74
CA GLY A 262 -12.54 31.78 -8.61
C GLY A 262 -12.22 33.09 -7.91
N THR A 263 -11.35 33.89 -8.51
CA THR A 263 -11.44 35.35 -8.51
C THR A 263 -10.93 35.86 -9.84
#